data_AF-A0A954RCE7-F1
#
_entry.id   AF-A0A954RCE7-F1
#
_cell.length_a   1.000
_cell.length_b   1.000
_cell.length_c   1.000
_cell.angle_alpha   90.00
_cell.angle_beta   90.00
_cell.angle_gamma   90.00
#
_symmetry.space_group_name_H-M   'P 1'
#
loop_
_entity.id
_entity.type
_entity.pdbx_description
1 polymer ?
#
loop_
_entity_poly.entity_id
_entity_poly.type
_entity_poly.pdbx_seq_one_letter_code
_entity_poly.pdbx_strand_id
1 'polypeptide(L)'
;MRYPIIATVCILAVSLTLSVAHAAERSLATLLSELQQLDRLAQGHDQAIEAWQIIAKADAQEIPAILAGMRDDNPLANNWIRAAVDAIAERTLQDGQPLPTEALDAYLSDTKHSPRSRRLAFEWLTTADPAARDRWIPRLLDDPSLELRREAVAWKLDQAKSAQEQSKPAEAKAAYEVALRSARDLDQIQAATEALRKQGETVDLPTLFGFLTSWYLIAPFDNTDTKGFDVAYPPEERIDLGASYEGKDQQVQWQQATTEDEYGKVDLNKLLAKHKGAIAYATTTFESDVERPVDIRLGCINGNKVWLNGELLMANHVYHAGDGIDQYTGRGTLKQGTNTILVKICQNEQTEEWAQSWEFQLRVCDELGTAVLSTDRQAQ
;
A
#
# COMPACT_ATOMS: atom_id res chain seq x y z
N MET A 1 54.70 95.37 -16.58
CA MET A 1 53.54 94.51 -16.95
C MET A 1 54.05 93.13 -17.30
N ARG A 2 53.79 92.15 -16.45
CA ARG A 2 54.08 90.72 -16.67
C ARG A 2 52.93 89.93 -16.03
N TYR A 3 52.26 89.11 -16.83
CA TYR A 3 51.34 88.07 -16.38
C TYR A 3 52.11 86.76 -16.17
N PRO A 4 51.65 85.87 -15.27
CA PRO A 4 51.85 84.45 -15.49
C PRO A 4 50.57 83.61 -15.37
N ILE A 5 50.68 82.46 -16.02
CA ILE A 5 49.73 81.39 -16.28
C ILE A 5 49.53 80.53 -15.02
N ILE A 6 48.30 80.11 -14.73
CA ILE A 6 47.99 79.10 -13.70
C ILE A 6 47.42 77.87 -14.39
N ALA A 7 48.08 76.72 -14.19
CA ALA A 7 47.67 75.41 -14.67
C ALA A 7 46.71 74.75 -13.67
N THR A 8 45.59 74.23 -14.17
CA THR A 8 44.60 73.47 -13.39
C THR A 8 44.85 71.97 -13.61
N VAL A 9 45.12 71.23 -12.53
CA VAL A 9 45.24 69.76 -12.53
C VAL A 9 43.95 69.19 -11.93
N CYS A 10 43.21 68.40 -12.71
CA CYS A 10 42.05 67.65 -12.26
C CYS A 10 42.49 66.34 -11.59
N ILE A 11 42.12 66.14 -10.32
CA ILE A 11 42.29 64.87 -9.61
C ILE A 11 41.00 64.04 -9.81
N LEU A 12 41.12 62.91 -10.50
CA LEU A 12 40.07 61.89 -10.59
C LEU A 12 40.06 61.07 -9.28
N ALA A 13 38.99 61.14 -8.51
CA ALA A 13 38.75 60.23 -7.38
C ALA A 13 37.95 59.02 -7.89
N VAL A 14 38.59 57.85 -7.93
CA VAL A 14 37.93 56.56 -8.21
C VAL A 14 37.44 55.98 -6.89
N SER A 15 36.13 56.01 -6.66
CA SER A 15 35.47 55.30 -5.57
C SER A 15 35.16 53.86 -6.00
N LEU A 16 35.94 52.90 -5.52
CA LEU A 16 35.62 51.47 -5.62
C LEU A 16 34.47 51.14 -4.66
N THR A 17 33.27 50.92 -5.17
CA THR A 17 32.20 50.22 -4.44
C THR A 17 32.30 48.73 -4.75
N LEU A 18 32.85 47.95 -3.82
CA LEU A 18 32.71 46.49 -3.85
C LEU A 18 31.24 46.14 -3.55
N SER A 19 30.46 45.87 -4.59
CA SER A 19 29.18 45.16 -4.44
C SER A 19 29.50 43.70 -4.15
N VAL A 20 29.45 43.31 -2.88
CA VAL A 20 29.34 41.90 -2.49
C VAL A 20 27.91 41.47 -2.83
N ALA A 21 27.73 40.82 -3.96
CA ALA A 21 26.47 40.14 -4.28
C ALA A 21 26.28 39.02 -3.24
N HIS A 22 25.41 39.25 -2.25
CA HIS A 22 24.90 38.16 -1.43
C HIS A 22 24.04 37.29 -2.34
N ALA A 23 24.53 36.10 -2.68
CA ALA A 23 23.66 35.05 -3.20
C ALA A 23 22.56 34.84 -2.15
N ALA A 24 21.29 34.96 -2.54
CA ALA A 24 20.18 34.74 -1.63
C ALA A 24 20.28 33.31 -1.08
N GLU A 25 20.27 33.18 0.24
CA GLU A 25 20.25 31.87 0.91
C GLU A 25 18.97 31.13 0.48
N ARG A 26 19.13 29.94 -0.12
CA ARG A 26 17.99 29.13 -0.57
C ARG A 26 17.20 28.68 0.66
N SER A 27 15.89 28.94 0.67
CA SER A 27 15.01 28.47 1.75
C SER A 27 14.93 26.93 1.78
N LEU A 28 14.66 26.33 2.95
CA LEU A 28 14.46 24.88 3.05
C LEU A 28 13.38 24.38 2.09
N ALA A 29 12.27 25.11 1.96
CA ALA A 29 11.20 24.77 1.03
C ALA A 29 11.69 24.73 -0.44
N THR A 30 12.56 25.66 -0.83
CA THR A 30 13.19 25.67 -2.16
C THR A 30 14.08 24.45 -2.36
N LEU A 31 14.93 24.14 -1.38
CA LEU A 31 15.86 23.01 -1.45
C LEU A 31 15.11 21.65 -1.52
N LEU A 32 14.05 21.49 -0.72
CA LEU A 32 13.19 20.31 -0.79
C LEU A 32 12.48 20.21 -2.14
N SER A 33 12.01 21.33 -2.70
CA SER A 33 11.43 21.33 -4.04
C SER A 33 12.42 20.92 -5.12
N GLU A 34 13.72 21.24 -4.98
CA GLU A 34 14.77 20.81 -5.91
C GLU A 34 14.99 19.29 -5.83
N LEU A 35 15.02 18.70 -4.62
CA LEU A 35 15.07 17.24 -4.45
C LEU A 35 13.85 16.54 -5.08
N GLN A 36 12.69 17.19 -5.04
CA GLN A 36 11.45 16.65 -5.60
C GLN A 36 11.39 16.64 -7.13
N GLN A 37 12.28 17.37 -7.82
CA GLN A 37 12.35 17.39 -9.29
C GLN A 37 13.15 16.21 -9.88
N LEU A 38 13.78 15.40 -9.03
CA LEU A 38 14.50 14.21 -9.48
C LEU A 38 13.60 13.24 -10.22
N ASP A 39 13.96 12.96 -11.46
CA ASP A 39 13.29 11.96 -12.29
C ASP A 39 14.18 10.74 -12.56
N ARG A 40 13.60 9.73 -13.23
CA ARG A 40 14.30 8.49 -13.57
C ARG A 40 15.37 8.66 -14.66
N LEU A 41 15.42 9.81 -15.34
CA LEU A 41 16.36 10.13 -16.42
C LEU A 41 17.54 10.98 -15.93
N ALA A 42 17.69 11.13 -14.61
CA ALA A 42 18.72 11.95 -13.96
C ALA A 42 18.61 13.45 -14.26
N GLN A 43 17.45 13.92 -14.71
CA GLN A 43 17.21 15.35 -14.84
C GLN A 43 17.11 15.98 -13.44
N GLY A 44 17.78 17.13 -13.22
CA GLY A 44 17.80 17.80 -11.92
C GLY A 44 18.85 17.28 -10.92
N HIS A 45 19.71 16.33 -11.32
CA HIS A 45 20.66 15.69 -10.41
C HIS A 45 21.69 16.67 -9.81
N ASP A 46 22.23 17.60 -10.61
CA ASP A 46 23.20 18.59 -10.13
C ASP A 46 22.59 19.50 -9.07
N GLN A 47 21.38 20.02 -9.32
CA GLN A 47 20.64 20.84 -8.36
C GLN A 47 20.33 20.04 -7.10
N ALA A 48 19.94 18.77 -7.23
CA ALA A 48 19.65 17.91 -6.10
C ALA A 48 20.88 17.60 -5.24
N ILE A 49 22.06 17.40 -5.84
CA ILE A 49 23.31 17.23 -5.09
C ILE A 49 23.59 18.47 -4.25
N GLU A 50 23.53 19.66 -4.86
CA GLU A 50 23.77 20.91 -4.14
C GLU A 50 22.74 21.12 -3.03
N ALA A 51 21.46 20.88 -3.33
CA ALA A 51 20.37 21.00 -2.37
C ALA A 51 20.59 20.08 -1.17
N TRP A 52 20.90 18.81 -1.44
CA TRP A 52 21.16 17.81 -0.42
C TRP A 52 22.36 18.18 0.45
N GLN A 53 23.46 18.67 -0.14
CA GLN A 53 24.64 19.10 0.61
C GLN A 53 24.36 20.25 1.59
N ILE A 54 23.38 21.10 1.27
CA ILE A 54 22.92 22.17 2.16
C ILE A 54 21.98 21.59 3.23
N ILE A 55 20.96 20.81 2.83
CA ILE A 55 19.99 20.21 3.75
C ILE A 55 20.68 19.33 4.78
N ALA A 56 21.60 18.45 4.37
CA ALA A 56 22.32 17.53 5.27
C ALA A 56 23.18 18.26 6.34
N LYS A 57 23.38 19.57 6.19
CA LYS A 57 24.07 20.41 7.17
C LYS A 57 23.12 21.20 8.08
N ALA A 58 21.82 21.17 7.84
CA ALA A 58 20.81 21.90 8.61
C ALA A 58 20.83 21.52 10.09
N ASP A 59 20.24 22.37 10.94
CA ASP A 59 20.09 22.09 12.37
C ASP A 59 19.15 20.90 12.61
N ALA A 60 19.37 20.15 13.69
CA ALA A 60 18.52 19.01 14.04
C ALA A 60 17.05 19.41 14.24
N GLN A 61 16.77 20.65 14.67
CA GLN A 61 15.41 21.18 14.81
C GLN A 61 14.64 21.23 13.48
N GLU A 62 15.32 21.21 12.33
CA GLU A 62 14.70 21.21 11.01
C GLU A 62 14.27 19.80 10.55
N ILE A 63 14.66 18.73 11.27
CA ILE A 63 14.34 17.33 10.88
C ILE A 63 12.84 17.13 10.59
N PRO A 64 11.89 17.58 11.44
CA PRO A 64 10.46 17.42 11.13
C PRO A 64 10.03 18.10 9.83
N ALA A 65 10.57 19.29 9.52
CA ALA A 65 10.27 20.00 8.29
C ALA A 65 10.87 19.29 7.06
N ILE A 66 12.06 18.71 7.21
CA ILE A 66 12.72 17.92 6.17
C ILE A 66 11.95 16.61 5.91
N LEU A 67 11.52 15.92 6.96
CA LEU A 67 10.69 14.71 6.88
C LEU A 67 9.37 14.98 6.15
N ALA A 68 8.74 16.13 6.39
CA ALA A 68 7.51 16.55 5.70
C ALA A 68 7.71 16.71 4.18
N GLY A 69 8.95 16.83 3.71
CA GLY A 69 9.30 16.83 2.31
C GLY A 69 9.17 15.47 1.63
N MET A 70 9.06 14.36 2.37
CA MET A 70 8.88 13.03 1.80
C MET A 70 7.43 12.82 1.33
N ARG A 71 7.24 12.37 0.08
CA ARG A 71 5.93 12.17 -0.55
C ARG A 71 5.78 10.75 -1.09
N ASP A 72 4.58 10.18 -0.98
CA ASP A 72 4.33 8.79 -1.38
C ASP A 72 4.50 8.54 -2.89
N ASP A 73 4.32 9.59 -3.71
CA ASP A 73 4.43 9.55 -5.16
C ASP A 73 5.86 9.71 -5.71
N ASN A 74 6.85 10.03 -4.87
CA ASN A 74 8.24 10.22 -5.29
C ASN A 74 9.24 9.40 -4.45
N PRO A 75 9.36 8.08 -4.71
CA PRO A 75 10.29 7.23 -3.96
C PRO A 75 11.76 7.61 -4.16
N LEU A 76 12.13 8.24 -5.28
CA LEU A 76 13.50 8.65 -5.53
C LEU A 76 13.89 9.82 -4.62
N ALA A 77 13.08 10.89 -4.61
CA ALA A 77 13.32 12.03 -3.72
C ALA A 77 13.33 11.61 -2.24
N ASN A 78 12.46 10.68 -1.85
CA ASN A 78 12.42 10.15 -0.49
C ASN A 78 13.74 9.51 -0.04
N ASN A 79 14.49 8.87 -0.94
CA ASN A 79 15.79 8.31 -0.60
C ASN A 79 16.83 9.40 -0.29
N TRP A 80 16.80 10.50 -1.04
CA TRP A 80 17.68 11.65 -0.80
C TRP A 80 17.32 12.36 0.51
N ILE A 81 16.03 12.59 0.74
CA ILE A 81 15.55 13.23 1.97
C ILE A 81 15.88 12.35 3.18
N ARG A 82 15.66 11.04 3.11
CA ARG A 82 16.07 10.09 4.16
C ARG A 82 17.57 10.21 4.45
N ALA A 83 18.41 10.17 3.42
CA ALA A 83 19.86 10.28 3.59
C ALA A 83 20.28 11.62 4.23
N ALA A 84 19.55 12.72 3.96
CA ALA A 84 19.80 14.00 4.62
C ALA A 84 19.42 13.97 6.10
N VAL A 85 18.25 13.40 6.43
CA VAL A 85 17.81 13.21 7.83
C VAL A 85 18.80 12.35 8.60
N ASP A 86 19.24 11.23 8.01
CA ASP A 86 20.23 10.33 8.61
C ASP A 86 21.54 11.09 8.89
N ALA A 87 22.05 11.84 7.91
CA ALA A 87 23.27 12.63 8.08
C ALA A 87 23.15 13.70 9.18
N ILE A 88 22.01 14.39 9.28
CA ILE A 88 21.77 15.39 10.33
C ILE A 88 21.75 14.70 11.69
N ALA A 89 20.95 13.64 11.84
CA ALA A 89 20.73 12.98 13.11
C ALA A 89 22.00 12.27 13.63
N GLU A 90 22.73 11.56 12.76
CA GLU A 90 24.00 10.91 13.10
C GLU A 90 25.03 11.92 13.57
N ARG A 91 25.24 13.01 12.81
CA ARG A 91 26.19 14.07 13.17
C ARG A 91 25.79 14.71 14.50
N THR A 92 24.52 15.05 14.69
CA THR A 92 24.04 15.69 15.93
C THR A 92 24.32 14.81 17.15
N LEU A 93 24.05 13.50 17.06
CA LEU A 93 24.35 12.56 18.15
C LEU A 93 25.86 12.36 18.35
N GLN A 94 26.65 12.29 17.28
CA GLN A 94 28.12 12.20 17.35
C GLN A 94 28.74 13.43 18.03
N ASP A 95 28.15 14.60 17.82
CA ASP A 95 28.54 15.86 18.46
C ASP A 95 28.03 15.98 19.92
N GLY A 96 27.37 14.94 20.44
CA GLY A 96 26.82 14.89 21.80
C GLY A 96 25.61 15.80 22.02
N GLN A 97 24.98 16.27 20.94
CA GLN A 97 23.77 17.10 20.99
C GLN A 97 22.50 16.24 20.94
N PRO A 98 21.40 16.67 21.58
CA PRO A 98 20.14 15.94 21.55
C PRO A 98 19.38 16.14 20.22
N LEU A 99 18.67 15.11 19.77
CA LEU A 99 17.65 15.23 18.72
C LEU A 99 16.38 15.92 19.27
N PRO A 100 15.55 16.54 18.41
CA PRO A 100 14.33 17.22 18.85
C PRO A 100 13.19 16.22 19.12
N THR A 101 13.31 15.45 20.20
CA THR A 101 12.39 14.34 20.51
C THR A 101 10.93 14.79 20.66
N GLU A 102 10.66 15.94 21.28
CA GLU A 102 9.30 16.48 21.40
C GLU A 102 8.68 16.81 20.03
N ALA A 103 9.48 17.36 19.11
CA ALA A 103 9.01 17.67 17.76
C ALA A 103 8.81 16.40 16.91
N LEU A 104 9.65 15.38 17.10
CA LEU A 104 9.48 14.06 16.47
C LEU A 104 8.25 13.33 17.03
N ASP A 105 7.97 13.43 18.33
CA ASP A 105 6.75 12.92 18.96
C ASP A 105 5.50 13.57 18.34
N ALA A 106 5.51 14.90 18.18
CA ALA A 106 4.43 15.64 17.53
C ALA A 106 4.27 15.23 16.06
N TYR A 107 5.37 15.08 15.33
CA TYR A 107 5.37 14.63 13.94
C TYR A 107 4.78 13.23 13.79
N LEU A 108 5.19 12.28 14.64
CA LEU A 108 4.69 10.90 14.59
C LEU A 108 3.19 10.79 14.90
N SER A 109 2.67 11.72 15.72
CA SER A 109 1.25 11.80 16.09
C SER A 109 0.34 12.19 14.93
N ASP A 110 0.84 12.92 13.93
CA ASP A 110 0.04 13.30 12.76
C ASP A 110 0.10 12.18 11.71
N THR A 111 -0.99 11.42 11.64
CA THR A 111 -1.15 10.30 10.69
C THR A 111 -1.31 10.74 9.24
N LYS A 112 -1.42 12.05 8.96
CA LYS A 112 -1.46 12.59 7.59
C LYS A 112 -0.09 12.66 6.93
N HIS A 113 0.99 12.60 7.70
CA HIS A 113 2.34 12.52 7.13
C HIS A 113 2.55 11.16 6.44
N SER A 114 3.38 11.16 5.39
CA SER A 114 3.72 9.95 4.63
C SER A 114 4.16 8.82 5.59
N PRO A 115 3.65 7.58 5.42
CA PRO A 115 4.05 6.42 6.22
C PRO A 115 5.57 6.25 6.36
N ARG A 116 6.32 6.48 5.28
CA ARG A 116 7.79 6.37 5.26
C ARG A 116 8.48 7.44 6.09
N SER A 117 7.95 8.67 6.07
CA SER A 117 8.49 9.76 6.89
C SER A 117 8.23 9.52 8.38
N ARG A 118 7.03 9.02 8.72
CA ARG A 118 6.66 8.68 10.10
C ARG A 118 7.48 7.51 10.62
N ARG A 119 7.77 6.52 9.78
CA ARG A 119 8.71 5.44 10.09
C ARG A 119 10.08 5.98 10.49
N LEU A 120 10.66 6.83 9.64
CA LEU A 120 11.98 7.40 9.89
C LEU A 120 12.01 8.28 11.15
N ALA A 121 10.94 9.05 11.39
CA ALA A 121 10.77 9.82 12.62
C ALA A 121 10.78 8.92 13.86
N PHE A 122 10.06 7.79 13.80
CA PHE A 122 10.01 6.81 14.89
C PHE A 122 11.37 6.16 15.15
N GLU A 123 12.14 5.82 14.11
CA GLU A 123 13.48 5.25 14.24
C GLU A 123 14.45 6.20 14.96
N TRP A 124 14.50 7.47 14.52
CA TRP A 124 15.36 8.46 15.16
C TRP A 124 14.88 8.86 16.55
N LEU A 125 13.57 8.94 16.78
CA LEU A 125 12.99 9.17 18.11
C LEU A 125 13.39 8.06 19.07
N THR A 126 13.28 6.79 18.67
CA THR A 126 13.62 5.65 19.55
C THR A 126 15.12 5.45 19.72
N THR A 127 15.94 5.95 18.79
CA THR A 127 17.40 6.01 18.96
C THR A 127 17.79 7.07 20.01
N ALA A 128 17.17 8.25 19.98
CA ALA A 128 17.45 9.32 20.94
C ALA A 128 16.79 9.10 22.31
N ASP A 129 15.60 8.51 22.34
CA ASP A 129 14.85 8.14 23.55
C ASP A 129 14.33 6.71 23.44
N PRO A 130 15.08 5.71 23.92
CA PRO A 130 14.66 4.31 23.88
C PRO A 130 13.31 4.05 24.56
N ALA A 131 12.93 4.84 25.58
CA ALA A 131 11.66 4.69 26.27
C ALA A 131 10.47 5.15 25.39
N ALA A 132 10.71 5.94 24.34
CA ALA A 132 9.67 6.32 23.39
C ALA A 132 9.04 5.09 22.71
N ARG A 133 9.80 4.00 22.52
CA ARG A 133 9.29 2.76 21.94
C ARG A 133 8.13 2.20 22.74
N ASP A 134 8.27 2.11 24.05
CA ASP A 134 7.22 1.60 24.95
C ASP A 134 6.00 2.54 25.01
N ARG A 135 6.21 3.85 24.82
CA ARG A 135 5.11 4.83 24.73
C ARG A 135 4.32 4.70 23.43
N TRP A 136 4.98 4.39 22.32
CA TRP A 136 4.40 4.45 20.98
C TRP A 136 3.85 3.14 20.47
N ILE A 137 4.60 2.05 20.57
CA ILE A 137 4.24 0.74 20.00
C ILE A 137 2.79 0.31 20.34
N PRO A 138 2.29 0.45 21.58
CA PRO A 138 0.90 0.08 21.91
C PRO A 138 -0.17 0.87 21.14
N ARG A 139 0.16 2.09 20.71
CA ARG A 139 -0.76 3.03 20.04
C ARG A 139 -0.82 2.83 18.53
N LEU A 140 0.07 2.00 17.99
CA LEU A 140 0.29 1.85 16.56
C LEU A 140 -0.43 0.62 15.95
N LEU A 141 -1.23 -0.11 16.74
CA LEU A 141 -1.91 -1.34 16.28
C LEU A 141 -2.81 -1.13 15.06
N ASP A 142 -3.44 0.03 14.93
CA ASP A 142 -4.29 0.35 13.77
C ASP A 142 -3.71 1.53 12.97
N ASP A 143 -2.40 1.77 13.10
CA ASP A 143 -1.72 2.89 12.43
C ASP A 143 -1.78 2.75 10.89
N PRO A 144 -1.97 3.84 10.11
CA PRO A 144 -2.00 3.76 8.66
C PRO A 144 -0.64 3.44 8.02
N SER A 145 0.48 3.62 8.74
CA SER A 145 1.77 3.13 8.30
C SER A 145 1.89 1.64 8.60
N LEU A 146 1.84 0.81 7.55
CA LEU A 146 1.93 -0.65 7.67
C LEU A 146 3.21 -1.10 8.38
N GLU A 147 4.33 -0.39 8.20
CA GLU A 147 5.60 -0.73 8.88
C GLU A 147 5.52 -0.47 10.39
N LEU A 148 4.89 0.63 10.82
CA LEU A 148 4.67 0.92 12.24
C LEU A 148 3.64 -0.05 12.85
N ARG A 149 2.57 -0.31 12.10
CA ARG A 149 1.54 -1.28 12.45
C ARG A 149 2.13 -2.68 12.66
N ARG A 150 3.00 -3.11 11.75
CA ARG A 150 3.66 -4.42 11.84
C ARG A 150 4.44 -4.58 13.14
N GLU A 151 5.16 -3.55 13.58
CA GLU A 151 5.85 -3.57 14.88
C GLU A 151 4.89 -3.65 16.07
N ALA A 152 3.77 -2.92 16.01
CA ALA A 152 2.74 -2.96 17.04
C ALA A 152 2.09 -4.35 17.16
N VAL A 153 1.78 -4.98 16.01
CA VAL A 153 1.25 -6.34 15.96
C VAL A 153 2.26 -7.34 16.49
N ALA A 154 3.55 -7.21 16.14
CA ALA A 154 4.61 -8.06 16.68
C ALA A 154 4.68 -7.96 18.22
N TRP A 155 4.67 -6.74 18.77
CA TRP A 155 4.62 -6.52 20.21
C TRP A 155 3.38 -7.13 20.87
N LYS A 156 2.23 -7.10 20.19
CA LYS A 156 1.00 -7.70 20.70
C LYS A 156 1.01 -9.22 20.68
N LEU A 157 1.60 -9.81 19.64
CA LEU A 157 1.88 -11.24 19.56
C LEU A 157 2.82 -11.69 20.69
N ASP A 158 3.87 -10.91 20.98
CA ASP A 158 4.81 -11.24 22.05
C ASP A 158 4.16 -11.16 23.43
N GLN A 159 3.28 -10.18 23.69
CA GLN A 159 2.45 -10.19 24.89
C GLN A 159 1.55 -11.42 24.99
N ALA A 160 0.94 -11.84 23.88
CA ALA A 160 0.09 -13.02 23.84
C ALA A 160 0.88 -14.29 24.21
N LYS A 161 2.10 -14.43 23.66
CA LYS A 161 3.04 -15.52 24.00
C LYS A 161 3.45 -15.46 25.47
N SER A 162 3.84 -14.30 25.99
CA SER A 162 4.22 -14.15 27.41
C SER A 162 3.07 -14.46 28.37
N ALA A 163 1.84 -14.05 28.04
CA ALA A 163 0.66 -14.41 28.84
C ALA A 163 0.40 -15.93 28.82
N GLN A 164 0.61 -16.58 27.67
CA GLN A 164 0.50 -18.03 27.53
C GLN A 164 1.53 -18.75 28.42
N GLU A 165 2.80 -18.31 28.39
CA GLU A 165 3.89 -18.86 29.22
C GLU A 165 3.63 -18.66 30.73
N GLN A 166 2.98 -17.56 31.10
CA GLN A 166 2.55 -17.27 32.46
C GLN A 166 1.28 -18.03 32.89
N SER A 167 0.78 -18.96 32.07
CA SER A 167 -0.46 -19.71 32.33
C SER A 167 -1.69 -18.82 32.51
N LYS A 168 -1.78 -17.73 31.74
CA LYS A 168 -2.91 -16.80 31.69
C LYS A 168 -3.64 -16.92 30.34
N PRO A 169 -4.39 -18.01 30.11
CA PRO A 169 -4.96 -18.31 28.79
C PRO A 169 -5.98 -17.26 28.30
N ALA A 170 -6.77 -16.68 29.20
CA ALA A 170 -7.73 -15.63 28.83
C ALA A 170 -7.03 -14.34 28.32
N GLU A 171 -5.92 -13.94 28.97
CA GLU A 171 -5.12 -12.79 28.55
C GLU A 171 -4.40 -13.07 27.22
N ALA A 172 -3.86 -14.29 27.07
CA ALA A 172 -3.21 -14.73 25.84
C ALA A 172 -4.19 -14.72 24.66
N LYS A 173 -5.37 -15.32 24.82
CA LYS A 173 -6.44 -15.32 23.81
C LYS A 173 -6.80 -13.89 23.40
N ALA A 174 -7.13 -13.03 24.37
CA ALA A 174 -7.51 -11.65 24.07
C ALA A 174 -6.40 -10.89 23.33
N ALA A 175 -5.13 -11.16 23.65
CA ALA A 175 -4.01 -10.55 22.95
C ALA A 175 -3.83 -11.08 21.51
N TYR A 176 -3.97 -12.39 21.27
CA TYR A 176 -3.96 -12.94 19.92
C TYR A 176 -5.11 -12.43 19.06
N GLU A 177 -6.31 -12.30 19.62
CA GLU A 177 -7.46 -11.73 18.89
C GLU A 177 -7.21 -10.27 18.47
N VAL A 178 -6.62 -9.46 19.35
CA VAL A 178 -6.24 -8.08 19.00
C VAL A 178 -5.16 -8.07 17.93
N ALA A 179 -4.11 -8.89 18.08
CA ALA A 179 -3.05 -8.98 17.09
C ALA A 179 -3.60 -9.39 15.70
N LEU A 180 -4.50 -10.38 15.66
CA LEU A 180 -5.09 -10.88 14.44
C LEU A 180 -5.96 -9.84 13.73
N ARG A 181 -6.80 -9.09 14.47
CA ARG A 181 -7.63 -8.01 13.88
C ARG A 181 -6.80 -6.89 13.26
N SER A 182 -5.68 -6.56 13.90
CA SER A 182 -4.77 -5.49 13.47
C SER A 182 -3.77 -5.94 12.39
N ALA A 183 -3.47 -7.24 12.28
CA ALA A 183 -2.47 -7.76 11.34
C ALA A 183 -2.80 -7.45 9.87
N ARG A 184 -1.76 -7.16 9.09
CA ARG A 184 -1.82 -7.02 7.62
C ARG A 184 -0.79 -7.88 6.88
N ASP A 185 0.15 -8.47 7.62
CA ASP A 185 1.15 -9.38 7.09
C ASP A 185 0.73 -10.85 7.30
N LEU A 186 0.92 -11.68 6.27
CA LEU A 186 0.48 -13.09 6.27
C LEU A 186 1.11 -13.91 7.40
N ASP A 187 2.38 -13.69 7.71
CA ASP A 187 3.10 -14.39 8.78
C ASP A 187 2.48 -14.10 10.16
N GLN A 188 2.10 -12.84 10.41
CA GLN A 188 1.44 -12.42 11.66
C GLN A 188 0.02 -12.97 11.77
N ILE A 189 -0.73 -12.97 10.66
CA ILE A 189 -2.07 -13.56 10.57
C ILE A 189 -2.01 -15.06 10.89
N GLN A 190 -1.10 -15.79 10.26
CA GLN A 190 -0.89 -17.22 10.48
C GLN A 190 -0.51 -17.50 11.94
N ALA A 191 0.47 -16.76 12.49
CA ALA A 191 0.92 -16.94 13.87
C ALA A 191 -0.21 -16.76 14.89
N ALA A 192 -1.03 -15.70 14.75
CA ALA A 192 -2.15 -15.46 15.65
C ALA A 192 -3.27 -16.51 15.48
N THR A 193 -3.58 -16.85 14.23
CA THR A 193 -4.65 -17.81 13.89
C THR A 193 -4.33 -19.21 14.42
N GLU A 194 -3.10 -19.69 14.20
CA GLU A 194 -2.66 -20.98 14.72
C GLU A 194 -2.70 -21.03 16.25
N ALA A 195 -2.30 -19.94 16.91
CA ALA A 195 -2.32 -19.86 18.37
C ALA A 195 -3.74 -19.88 18.93
N LEU A 196 -4.69 -19.19 18.30
CA LEU A 196 -6.11 -19.21 18.67
C LEU A 196 -6.73 -20.59 18.44
N ARG A 197 -6.48 -21.22 17.28
CA ARG A 197 -6.98 -22.57 16.97
C ARG A 197 -6.45 -23.62 17.94
N LYS A 198 -5.18 -23.53 18.37
CA LYS A 198 -4.61 -24.41 19.43
C LYS A 198 -5.32 -24.28 20.78
N GLN A 199 -6.00 -23.16 21.03
CA GLN A 199 -6.81 -22.93 22.22
C GLN A 199 -8.28 -23.35 22.04
N GLY A 200 -8.65 -23.91 20.87
CA GLY A 200 -10.00 -24.36 20.56
C GLY A 200 -10.89 -23.29 19.94
N GLU A 201 -10.33 -22.12 19.59
CA GLU A 201 -11.09 -21.04 18.96
C GLU A 201 -11.28 -21.31 17.46
N THR A 202 -12.46 -20.96 16.96
CA THR A 202 -12.72 -20.91 15.51
C THR A 202 -12.35 -19.52 15.01
N VAL A 203 -11.59 -19.47 13.91
CA VAL A 203 -11.14 -18.22 13.29
C VAL A 203 -11.68 -18.16 11.87
N ASP A 204 -12.65 -17.30 11.64
CA ASP A 204 -13.22 -16.98 10.33
C ASP A 204 -12.37 -15.89 9.65
N LEU A 205 -11.30 -16.34 9.00
CA LEU A 205 -10.44 -15.48 8.19
C LEU A 205 -11.17 -14.84 7.00
N PRO A 206 -12.07 -15.56 6.28
CA PRO A 206 -12.83 -14.94 5.21
C PRO A 206 -13.60 -13.70 5.66
N THR A 207 -14.29 -13.75 6.79
CA THR A 207 -15.01 -12.59 7.33
C THR A 207 -14.05 -11.56 7.90
N LEU A 208 -13.02 -11.98 8.65
CA LEU A 208 -12.11 -11.01 9.28
C LEU A 208 -11.34 -10.16 8.25
N PHE A 209 -11.04 -10.72 7.09
CA PHE A 209 -10.24 -10.07 6.04
C PHE A 209 -11.03 -9.71 4.78
N GLY A 210 -12.35 -9.91 4.78
CA GLY A 210 -13.26 -9.44 3.72
C GLY A 210 -13.24 -10.28 2.45
N PHE A 211 -12.76 -11.53 2.49
CA PHE A 211 -12.80 -12.44 1.34
C PHE A 211 -14.24 -12.80 0.98
N LEU A 212 -14.50 -12.87 -0.33
CA LEU A 212 -15.78 -13.28 -0.90
C LEU A 212 -15.74 -14.77 -1.24
N THR A 213 -16.66 -15.54 -0.67
CA THR A 213 -16.66 -17.01 -0.76
C THR A 213 -17.82 -17.58 -1.54
N SER A 214 -18.80 -16.76 -1.93
CA SER A 214 -20.04 -17.18 -2.59
C SER A 214 -20.16 -16.49 -3.95
N TRP A 215 -20.35 -17.30 -5.00
CA TRP A 215 -20.25 -16.87 -6.38
C TRP A 215 -21.33 -17.54 -7.25
N TYR A 216 -21.69 -16.88 -8.33
CA TYR A 216 -22.23 -17.53 -9.53
C TYR A 216 -21.11 -17.63 -10.56
N LEU A 217 -20.92 -18.80 -11.15
CA LEU A 217 -19.91 -19.08 -12.15
C LEU A 217 -20.54 -19.43 -13.50
N ILE A 218 -19.90 -19.03 -14.60
CA ILE A 218 -20.28 -19.45 -15.95
C ILE A 218 -19.04 -19.60 -16.84
N ALA A 219 -18.90 -20.77 -17.44
CA ALA A 219 -17.73 -21.19 -18.21
C ALA A 219 -18.04 -22.47 -19.00
N PRO A 220 -17.20 -22.87 -19.97
CA PRO A 220 -16.07 -22.10 -20.53
C PRO A 220 -16.52 -21.19 -21.69
N PHE A 221 -15.98 -19.98 -21.75
CA PHE A 221 -15.93 -19.16 -22.96
C PHE A 221 -14.59 -19.35 -23.67
N ASP A 222 -14.51 -19.00 -24.96
CA ASP A 222 -13.28 -19.19 -25.72
C ASP A 222 -12.18 -18.21 -25.28
N ASN A 223 -10.96 -18.72 -25.11
CA ASN A 223 -9.76 -17.92 -24.94
C ASN A 223 -8.62 -18.52 -25.75
N THR A 224 -8.94 -19.10 -26.91
CA THR A 224 -7.94 -19.75 -27.75
C THR A 224 -6.88 -18.75 -28.20
N ASP A 225 -5.61 -19.11 -28.10
CA ASP A 225 -4.44 -18.26 -28.29
C ASP A 225 -4.48 -16.97 -27.45
N THR A 226 -5.11 -17.00 -26.26
CA THR A 226 -5.32 -15.83 -25.38
C THR A 226 -6.15 -14.69 -25.99
N LYS A 227 -6.83 -14.93 -27.12
CA LYS A 227 -7.60 -13.90 -27.86
C LYS A 227 -8.89 -13.48 -27.17
N GLY A 228 -9.43 -14.32 -26.28
CA GLY A 228 -10.66 -14.06 -25.55
C GLY A 228 -10.53 -12.95 -24.50
N PHE A 229 -9.32 -12.57 -24.12
CA PHE A 229 -9.08 -11.56 -23.07
C PHE A 229 -9.80 -10.23 -23.37
N ASP A 230 -9.67 -9.72 -24.60
CA ASP A 230 -10.28 -8.44 -25.03
C ASP A 230 -11.65 -8.59 -25.72
N VAL A 231 -12.12 -9.81 -25.91
CA VAL A 231 -13.48 -10.07 -26.37
C VAL A 231 -14.46 -9.85 -25.22
N ALA A 232 -15.42 -8.96 -25.41
CA ALA A 232 -16.56 -8.81 -24.52
C ALA A 232 -17.54 -9.97 -24.76
N TYR A 233 -17.67 -10.85 -23.78
CA TYR A 233 -18.71 -11.89 -23.78
C TYR A 233 -19.98 -11.37 -23.09
N PRO A 234 -21.16 -11.99 -23.31
CA PRO A 234 -22.42 -11.50 -22.76
C PRO A 234 -22.43 -11.18 -21.25
N PRO A 235 -21.74 -11.94 -20.36
CA PRO A 235 -21.63 -11.58 -18.95
C PRO A 235 -21.03 -10.19 -18.66
N GLU A 236 -20.21 -9.63 -19.56
CA GLU A 236 -19.64 -8.28 -19.41
C GLU A 236 -20.67 -7.17 -19.72
N GLU A 237 -21.69 -7.46 -20.53
CA GLU A 237 -22.73 -6.49 -20.90
C GLU A 237 -23.86 -6.46 -19.88
N ARG A 238 -24.32 -7.65 -19.44
CA ARG A 238 -25.42 -7.79 -18.49
C ARG A 238 -25.33 -9.12 -17.73
N ILE A 239 -25.46 -9.03 -16.41
CA ILE A 239 -25.66 -10.21 -15.57
C ILE A 239 -27.14 -10.62 -15.62
N ASP A 240 -27.40 -11.74 -16.28
CA ASP A 240 -28.67 -12.44 -16.27
C ASP A 240 -28.43 -13.90 -15.84
N LEU A 241 -28.74 -14.20 -14.58
CA LEU A 241 -28.47 -15.52 -13.97
C LEU A 241 -29.35 -16.63 -14.56
N GLY A 242 -30.44 -16.28 -15.27
CA GLY A 242 -31.31 -17.25 -15.94
C GLY A 242 -30.97 -17.48 -17.41
N ALA A 243 -30.01 -16.74 -17.97
CA ALA A 243 -29.65 -16.83 -19.38
C ALA A 243 -28.74 -18.02 -19.69
N SER A 244 -28.79 -18.45 -20.96
CA SER A 244 -27.87 -19.42 -21.56
C SER A 244 -27.11 -18.72 -22.68
N TYR A 245 -25.80 -18.95 -22.75
CA TYR A 245 -24.93 -18.34 -23.75
C TYR A 245 -24.17 -19.39 -24.54
N GLU A 246 -23.77 -19.03 -25.76
CA GLU A 246 -22.81 -19.81 -26.52
C GLU A 246 -21.43 -19.74 -25.83
N GLY A 247 -21.01 -20.87 -25.26
CA GLY A 247 -19.67 -21.05 -24.71
C GLY A 247 -18.70 -21.60 -25.75
N LYS A 248 -17.50 -21.98 -25.30
CA LYS A 248 -16.41 -22.47 -26.15
C LYS A 248 -16.80 -23.70 -26.97
N ASP A 249 -17.37 -24.70 -26.31
CA ASP A 249 -17.68 -26.01 -26.91
C ASP A 249 -19.19 -26.27 -26.99
N GLN A 250 -19.96 -25.63 -26.09
CA GLN A 250 -21.40 -25.84 -25.94
C GLN A 250 -22.06 -24.63 -25.27
N GLN A 251 -23.39 -24.67 -25.14
CA GLN A 251 -24.12 -23.70 -24.33
C GLN A 251 -23.71 -23.80 -22.85
N VAL A 252 -23.57 -22.64 -22.22
CA VAL A 252 -23.17 -22.47 -20.82
C VAL A 252 -24.21 -21.66 -20.06
N GLN A 253 -24.36 -21.96 -18.77
CA GLN A 253 -25.33 -21.32 -17.86
C GLN A 253 -24.66 -21.02 -16.53
N TRP A 254 -25.22 -20.08 -15.78
CA TRP A 254 -24.74 -19.75 -14.44
C TRP A 254 -25.03 -20.89 -13.46
N GLN A 255 -24.05 -21.19 -12.62
CA GLN A 255 -24.19 -22.13 -11.51
C GLN A 255 -23.68 -21.50 -10.21
N GLN A 256 -24.37 -21.76 -9.10
CA GLN A 256 -23.88 -21.33 -7.78
C GLN A 256 -22.65 -22.13 -7.39
N ALA A 257 -21.69 -21.47 -6.78
CA ALA A 257 -20.51 -22.08 -6.20
C ALA A 257 -20.12 -21.35 -4.90
N THR A 258 -19.64 -22.13 -3.94
CA THR A 258 -19.07 -21.62 -2.70
C THR A 258 -17.70 -22.26 -2.48
N THR A 259 -16.83 -21.57 -1.74
CA THR A 259 -15.56 -22.13 -1.27
C THR A 259 -15.48 -22.12 0.25
N GLU A 260 -14.87 -23.16 0.81
CA GLU A 260 -14.54 -23.29 2.23
C GLU A 260 -13.06 -23.01 2.52
N ASP A 261 -12.32 -22.55 1.50
CA ASP A 261 -10.92 -22.17 1.64
C ASP A 261 -10.77 -20.98 2.60
N GLU A 262 -9.78 -21.06 3.50
CA GLU A 262 -9.61 -20.08 4.57
C GLU A 262 -9.20 -18.67 4.09
N TYR A 263 -8.74 -18.55 2.84
CA TYR A 263 -8.47 -17.27 2.18
C TYR A 263 -9.41 -17.01 0.99
N GLY A 264 -10.55 -17.71 0.94
CA GLY A 264 -11.57 -17.53 -0.09
C GLY A 264 -11.12 -17.91 -1.49
N LYS A 265 -10.15 -18.82 -1.61
CA LYS A 265 -9.69 -19.31 -2.91
C LYS A 265 -10.76 -20.16 -3.60
N VAL A 266 -11.07 -19.81 -4.85
CA VAL A 266 -12.00 -20.50 -5.74
C VAL A 266 -11.19 -21.27 -6.78
N ASP A 267 -11.18 -22.60 -6.65
CA ASP A 267 -10.54 -23.52 -7.60
C ASP A 267 -11.51 -23.85 -8.74
N LEU A 268 -11.35 -23.18 -9.89
CA LEU A 268 -12.22 -23.35 -11.05
C LEU A 268 -12.04 -24.71 -11.71
N ASN A 269 -10.85 -25.33 -11.61
CA ASN A 269 -10.64 -26.68 -12.12
C ASN A 269 -11.49 -27.71 -11.37
N LYS A 270 -11.67 -27.55 -10.05
CA LYS A 270 -12.55 -28.42 -9.25
C LYS A 270 -14.03 -28.16 -9.55
N LEU A 271 -14.41 -26.89 -9.74
CA LEU A 271 -15.82 -26.48 -9.86
C LEU A 271 -16.39 -26.59 -11.28
N LEU A 272 -15.55 -26.46 -12.31
CA LEU A 272 -15.94 -26.35 -13.72
C LEU A 272 -15.24 -27.37 -14.62
N ALA A 273 -14.48 -28.30 -14.04
CA ALA A 273 -13.52 -29.16 -14.74
C ALA A 273 -12.34 -28.40 -15.38
N LYS A 274 -11.34 -29.16 -15.84
CA LYS A 274 -10.14 -28.58 -16.46
C LYS A 274 -10.43 -28.16 -17.90
N HIS A 275 -10.21 -26.87 -18.18
CA HIS A 275 -10.29 -26.32 -19.53
C HIS A 275 -8.99 -25.58 -19.88
N LYS A 276 -8.65 -25.59 -21.18
CA LYS A 276 -7.49 -24.88 -21.75
C LYS A 276 -7.97 -23.84 -22.75
N GLY A 277 -7.26 -22.71 -22.79
CA GLY A 277 -7.64 -21.59 -23.65
C GLY A 277 -9.10 -21.21 -23.40
N ALA A 278 -9.48 -21.08 -22.13
CA ALA A 278 -10.86 -20.91 -21.70
C ALA A 278 -11.01 -19.73 -20.74
N ILE A 279 -12.21 -19.15 -20.70
CA ILE A 279 -12.59 -18.09 -19.76
C ILE A 279 -13.72 -18.58 -18.86
N ALA A 280 -13.63 -18.22 -17.59
CA ALA A 280 -14.72 -18.30 -16.63
C ALA A 280 -15.06 -16.90 -16.16
N TYR A 281 -16.36 -16.63 -16.04
CA TYR A 281 -16.85 -15.47 -15.31
C TYR A 281 -17.34 -15.91 -13.94
N ALA A 282 -17.06 -15.07 -12.94
CA ALA A 282 -17.59 -15.19 -11.60
C ALA A 282 -18.27 -13.88 -11.21
N THR A 283 -19.49 -13.94 -10.67
CA THR A 283 -20.20 -12.76 -10.18
C THR A 283 -20.79 -12.98 -8.80
N THR A 284 -20.88 -11.91 -8.02
CA THR A 284 -21.54 -11.90 -6.72
C THR A 284 -22.10 -10.51 -6.43
N THR A 285 -23.06 -10.44 -5.51
CA THR A 285 -23.63 -9.18 -5.03
C THR A 285 -22.97 -8.76 -3.72
N PHE A 286 -22.94 -7.45 -3.48
CA PHE A 286 -22.38 -6.86 -2.26
C PHE A 286 -23.30 -5.73 -1.76
N GLU A 287 -23.92 -5.90 -0.61
CA GLU A 287 -24.83 -4.94 0.00
C GLU A 287 -24.08 -3.97 0.92
N SER A 288 -24.10 -2.68 0.59
CA SER A 288 -23.48 -1.63 1.41
C SER A 288 -24.54 -0.72 2.04
N ASP A 289 -24.49 -0.49 3.34
CA ASP A 289 -25.38 0.45 4.05
C ASP A 289 -25.11 1.92 3.68
N VAL A 290 -23.92 2.22 3.14
CA VAL A 290 -23.48 3.56 2.74
C VAL A 290 -22.72 3.55 1.42
N GLU A 291 -22.69 4.68 0.73
CA GLU A 291 -21.71 4.91 -0.34
C GLU A 291 -20.32 5.10 0.28
N ARG A 292 -19.31 4.34 -0.19
CA ARG A 292 -17.94 4.44 0.34
C ARG A 292 -16.87 3.98 -0.66
N PRO A 293 -15.66 4.57 -0.62
CA PRO A 293 -14.53 4.06 -1.36
C PRO A 293 -14.10 2.69 -0.82
N VAL A 294 -13.68 1.80 -1.72
CA VAL A 294 -13.11 0.49 -1.38
C VAL A 294 -11.99 0.11 -2.34
N ASP A 295 -11.10 -0.75 -1.87
CA ASP A 295 -10.24 -1.57 -2.70
C ASP A 295 -10.92 -2.92 -2.95
N ILE A 296 -10.98 -3.32 -4.23
CA ILE A 296 -11.19 -4.71 -4.62
C ILE A 296 -9.81 -5.31 -4.89
N ARG A 297 -9.43 -6.32 -4.10
CA ARG A 297 -8.10 -6.94 -4.18
C ARG A 297 -8.20 -8.39 -4.62
N LEU A 298 -7.39 -8.75 -5.61
CA LEU A 298 -7.43 -10.03 -6.31
C LEU A 298 -6.05 -10.71 -6.24
N GLY A 299 -6.05 -11.99 -5.85
CA GLY A 299 -4.96 -12.93 -6.13
C GLY A 299 -5.36 -13.85 -7.28
N CYS A 300 -4.57 -13.90 -8.36
CA CYS A 300 -4.88 -14.74 -9.51
C CYS A 300 -3.64 -15.01 -10.37
N ILE A 301 -3.42 -16.30 -10.69
CA ILE A 301 -2.32 -16.75 -11.55
C ILE A 301 -2.60 -16.60 -13.05
N ASN A 302 -3.84 -16.29 -13.43
CA ASN A 302 -4.32 -16.25 -14.79
C ASN A 302 -4.63 -14.81 -15.25
N GLY A 303 -4.81 -14.62 -16.56
CA GLY A 303 -5.24 -13.33 -17.10
C GLY A 303 -6.59 -12.94 -16.51
N ASN A 304 -6.77 -11.69 -16.07
CA ASN A 304 -7.97 -11.30 -15.34
C ASN A 304 -8.49 -9.90 -15.66
N LYS A 305 -9.79 -9.71 -15.46
CA LYS A 305 -10.47 -8.41 -15.44
C LYS A 305 -11.50 -8.39 -14.31
N VAL A 306 -11.67 -7.24 -13.64
CA VAL A 306 -12.65 -7.07 -12.56
C VAL A 306 -13.47 -5.82 -12.79
N TRP A 307 -14.78 -5.92 -12.58
CA TRP A 307 -15.71 -4.82 -12.64
C TRP A 307 -16.48 -4.66 -11.33
N LEU A 308 -16.81 -3.42 -11.01
CA LEU A 308 -17.76 -3.05 -9.96
C LEU A 308 -18.88 -2.23 -10.57
N ASN A 309 -20.11 -2.70 -10.47
CA ASN A 309 -21.30 -2.03 -11.05
C ASN A 309 -21.15 -1.69 -12.55
N GLY A 310 -20.45 -2.55 -13.30
CA GLY A 310 -20.16 -2.36 -14.73
C GLY A 310 -18.96 -1.46 -15.04
N GLU A 311 -18.34 -0.82 -14.05
CA GLU A 311 -17.09 -0.07 -14.20
C GLU A 311 -15.88 -1.01 -14.11
N LEU A 312 -15.03 -1.02 -15.14
CA LEU A 312 -13.81 -1.83 -15.16
C LEU A 312 -12.76 -1.24 -14.21
N LEU A 313 -12.41 -1.97 -13.15
CA LEU A 313 -11.44 -1.51 -12.14
C LEU A 313 -10.00 -1.94 -12.43
N MET A 314 -9.82 -3.12 -13.04
CA MET A 314 -8.49 -3.64 -13.39
C MET A 314 -8.57 -4.59 -14.58
N ALA A 315 -7.50 -4.63 -15.37
CA ALA A 315 -7.32 -5.56 -16.48
C ALA A 315 -5.85 -5.97 -16.58
N ASN A 316 -5.56 -7.23 -16.26
CA ASN A 316 -4.20 -7.77 -16.21
C ASN A 316 -4.09 -8.93 -17.21
N HIS A 317 -3.53 -8.66 -18.39
CA HIS A 317 -3.27 -9.69 -19.40
C HIS A 317 -1.94 -10.43 -19.10
N VAL A 318 -1.85 -11.00 -17.91
CA VAL A 318 -0.64 -11.62 -17.38
C VAL A 318 -0.97 -13.04 -16.93
N TYR A 319 -0.12 -13.99 -17.30
CA TYR A 319 -0.25 -15.40 -16.94
C TYR A 319 0.96 -15.84 -16.14
N HIS A 320 0.74 -16.77 -15.20
CA HIS A 320 1.78 -17.40 -14.39
C HIS A 320 2.57 -16.43 -13.50
N ALA A 321 1.91 -15.34 -13.06
CA ALA A 321 2.50 -14.34 -12.18
C ALA A 321 2.44 -14.70 -10.68
N GLY A 322 2.21 -15.97 -10.34
CA GLY A 322 1.84 -16.39 -8.98
C GLY A 322 0.43 -15.97 -8.60
N ASP A 323 0.02 -16.29 -7.37
CA ASP A 323 -1.33 -16.16 -6.83
C ASP A 323 -1.36 -15.44 -5.47
N GLY A 324 -0.39 -14.55 -5.24
CA GLY A 324 -0.25 -13.84 -3.98
C GLY A 324 -1.53 -13.11 -3.56
N ILE A 325 -1.84 -13.15 -2.26
CA ILE A 325 -2.94 -12.36 -1.71
C ILE A 325 -2.70 -10.88 -2.03
N ASP A 326 -3.75 -10.19 -2.50
CA ASP A 326 -3.71 -8.78 -2.89
C ASP A 326 -2.75 -8.43 -4.05
N GLN A 327 -2.35 -9.41 -4.87
CA GLN A 327 -1.47 -9.20 -6.02
C GLN A 327 -1.91 -8.06 -6.94
N TYR A 328 -3.22 -7.94 -7.17
CA TYR A 328 -3.81 -6.85 -7.94
C TYR A 328 -4.81 -6.07 -7.09
N THR A 329 -4.84 -4.75 -7.24
CA THR A 329 -5.74 -3.85 -6.51
C THR A 329 -6.45 -2.92 -7.48
N GLY A 330 -7.77 -2.81 -7.35
CA GLY A 330 -8.62 -1.92 -8.13
C GLY A 330 -9.44 -1.07 -7.19
N ARG A 331 -9.32 0.25 -7.33
CA ARG A 331 -10.04 1.22 -6.51
C ARG A 331 -11.41 1.48 -7.10
N GLY A 332 -12.45 1.34 -6.29
CA GLY A 332 -13.82 1.59 -6.69
C GLY A 332 -14.60 2.31 -5.59
N THR A 333 -15.86 2.62 -5.89
CA THR A 333 -16.81 3.16 -4.91
C THR A 333 -18.04 2.27 -4.87
N LEU A 334 -18.33 1.71 -3.70
CA LEU A 334 -19.62 1.05 -3.45
C LEU A 334 -20.69 2.13 -3.39
N LYS A 335 -21.82 1.89 -4.03
CA LYS A 335 -23.06 2.66 -3.82
C LYS A 335 -23.76 2.14 -2.58
N GLN A 336 -24.56 2.99 -1.94
CA GLN A 336 -25.54 2.50 -0.97
C GLN A 336 -26.51 1.52 -1.65
N GLY A 337 -26.79 0.40 -1.01
CA GLY A 337 -27.60 -0.69 -1.53
C GLY A 337 -26.77 -1.80 -2.17
N THR A 338 -27.39 -2.51 -3.10
CA THR A 338 -26.78 -3.64 -3.80
C THR A 338 -25.77 -3.19 -4.86
N ASN A 339 -24.57 -3.74 -4.78
CA ASN A 339 -23.51 -3.61 -5.77
C ASN A 339 -23.27 -4.96 -6.44
N THR A 340 -22.82 -4.95 -7.70
CA THR A 340 -22.47 -6.17 -8.44
C THR A 340 -20.97 -6.18 -8.71
N ILE A 341 -20.31 -7.28 -8.35
CA ILE A 341 -18.90 -7.54 -8.68
C ILE A 341 -18.87 -8.62 -9.76
N LEU A 342 -18.12 -8.39 -10.83
CA LEU A 342 -17.88 -9.35 -11.90
C LEU A 342 -16.38 -9.55 -12.06
N VAL A 343 -15.97 -10.79 -12.23
CA VAL A 343 -14.60 -11.20 -12.45
C VAL A 343 -14.53 -12.07 -13.69
N LYS A 344 -13.58 -11.79 -14.57
CA LYS A 344 -13.22 -12.63 -15.73
C LYS A 344 -11.87 -13.25 -15.45
N ILE A 345 -11.77 -14.58 -15.53
CA ILE A 345 -10.53 -15.33 -15.33
C ILE A 345 -10.22 -16.15 -16.58
N CYS A 346 -9.10 -15.87 -17.22
CA CYS A 346 -8.71 -16.37 -18.54
C CYS A 346 -7.57 -17.39 -18.39
N GLN A 347 -7.81 -18.66 -18.67
CA GLN A 347 -6.79 -19.70 -18.74
C GLN A 347 -6.21 -19.83 -20.16
N ASN A 348 -4.92 -20.13 -20.28
CA ASN A 348 -4.24 -20.37 -21.56
C ASN A 348 -4.12 -21.89 -21.86
N GLU A 349 -3.40 -22.25 -22.91
CA GLU A 349 -3.23 -23.63 -23.39
C GLU A 349 -1.93 -24.28 -22.95
N GLN A 350 -1.15 -23.65 -22.07
CA GLN A 350 0.06 -24.27 -21.55
C GLN A 350 -0.27 -25.63 -20.92
N THR A 351 0.67 -26.55 -20.98
CA THR A 351 0.43 -27.98 -20.64
C THR A 351 1.27 -28.46 -19.48
N GLU A 352 2.26 -27.66 -19.10
CA GLU A 352 3.13 -27.85 -17.98
C GLU A 352 2.32 -27.87 -16.68
N GLU A 353 2.65 -28.76 -15.76
CA GLU A 353 1.89 -28.99 -14.53
C GLU A 353 1.73 -27.71 -13.69
N TRP A 354 2.80 -26.91 -13.61
CA TRP A 354 2.82 -25.63 -12.89
C TRP A 354 1.93 -24.55 -13.53
N ALA A 355 1.53 -24.72 -14.80
CA ALA A 355 0.71 -23.77 -15.55
C ALA A 355 -0.78 -24.14 -15.53
N GLN A 356 -1.17 -25.26 -14.93
CA GLN A 356 -2.56 -25.76 -14.98
C GLN A 356 -3.48 -25.13 -13.93
N SER A 357 -2.96 -24.35 -12.98
CA SER A 357 -3.79 -23.69 -11.97
C SER A 357 -4.77 -22.72 -12.63
N TRP A 358 -6.05 -22.86 -12.27
CA TRP A 358 -7.12 -21.98 -12.72
C TRP A 358 -7.95 -21.62 -11.50
N GLU A 359 -7.57 -20.53 -10.87
CA GLU A 359 -8.08 -20.16 -9.56
C GLU A 359 -7.96 -18.66 -9.31
N PHE A 360 -8.77 -18.17 -8.39
CA PHE A 360 -8.71 -16.80 -7.93
C PHE A 360 -9.18 -16.69 -6.49
N GLN A 361 -8.80 -15.62 -5.81
CA GLN A 361 -9.39 -15.19 -4.54
C GLN A 361 -9.57 -13.68 -4.57
N LEU A 362 -10.69 -13.20 -4.05
CA LEU A 362 -11.02 -11.78 -4.06
C LEU A 362 -11.56 -11.33 -2.72
N ARG A 363 -11.14 -10.14 -2.28
CA ARG A 363 -11.65 -9.48 -1.07
C ARG A 363 -11.99 -8.02 -1.30
N VAL A 364 -12.85 -7.50 -0.43
CA VAL A 364 -13.25 -6.10 -0.38
C VAL A 364 -12.76 -5.48 0.93
N CYS A 365 -12.00 -4.40 0.84
CA CYS A 365 -11.38 -3.76 1.99
C CYS A 365 -11.23 -2.25 1.79
N ASP A 366 -10.80 -1.54 2.84
CA ASP A 366 -10.31 -0.16 2.72
C ASP A 366 -8.88 -0.12 2.15
N GLU A 367 -8.34 1.07 1.96
CA GLU A 367 -6.99 1.29 1.44
C GLU A 367 -5.88 0.66 2.31
N LEU A 368 -6.15 0.42 3.59
CA LEU A 368 -5.23 -0.20 4.54
C LEU A 368 -5.42 -1.73 4.64
N GLY A 369 -6.33 -2.30 3.85
CA GLY A 369 -6.64 -3.74 3.86
C GLY A 369 -7.55 -4.17 5.02
N THR A 370 -8.22 -3.24 5.69
CA THR A 370 -9.28 -3.55 6.67
C THR A 370 -10.53 -4.02 5.95
N ALA A 371 -11.11 -5.14 6.37
CA ALA A 371 -12.28 -5.70 5.71
C ALA A 371 -13.45 -4.71 5.66
N VAL A 372 -14.08 -4.61 4.49
CA VAL A 372 -15.40 -4.00 4.32
C VAL A 372 -16.36 -5.16 4.03
N LEU A 373 -17.34 -5.35 4.91
CA LEU A 373 -18.23 -6.50 4.84
C LEU A 373 -19.55 -6.13 4.19
N SER A 374 -20.05 -7.06 3.37
CA SER A 374 -21.42 -6.99 2.86
C SER A 374 -22.39 -7.07 4.03
N THR A 375 -23.38 -6.18 4.08
CA THR A 375 -24.33 -6.08 5.20
C THR A 375 -25.31 -7.25 5.25
N ASP A 376 -25.50 -7.96 4.13
CA ASP A 376 -26.27 -9.19 4.01
C ASP A 376 -25.42 -10.47 4.20
N ARG A 377 -24.12 -10.33 4.52
CA ARG A 377 -23.24 -11.48 4.76
C ARG A 377 -23.79 -12.29 5.93
N GLN A 378 -24.12 -13.56 5.66
CA GLN A 378 -24.49 -14.49 6.71
C GLN A 378 -23.26 -14.84 7.55
N ALA A 379 -23.42 -14.87 8.88
CA ALA A 379 -22.39 -15.42 9.76
C ALA A 379 -22.17 -16.89 9.39
N GLN A 380 -20.90 -17.25 9.15
CA GLN A 380 -20.49 -18.63 8.86
C GLN A 380 -20.36 -19.44 10.14
#